data_AF-J9FD49-F1
#
_entry.id   AF-J9FD49-F1
#
_cell.length_a   1.000
_cell.length_b   1.000
_cell.length_c   1.000
_cell.angle_alpha   90.00
_cell.angle_beta   90.00
_cell.angle_gamma   90.00
#
_symmetry.space_group_name_H-M   'P 1'
#
loop_
_entity.id
_entity.type
_entity.pdbx_description
1 polymer ?
#
loop_
_entity_poly.entity_id
_entity_poly.type
_entity_poly.pdbx_seq_one_letter_code
_entity_poly.pdbx_strand_id
1 'polypeptide(L)'
;YVVWKKSMKHCRSGQYRHDICIFGIADLPTMVTSRALFANKMLPEYDYTAIGCWAHFLHNRTYSAAKIMPTKLNYYANRLPVRFHNERERWKLNLSAFNCSCC
;
A
#
# COMPACT_ATOMS: atom_id res chain seq x y z
N TYR A 1 -1.15 1.28 -3.19
CA TYR A 1 -1.01 0.45 -4.40
C TYR A 1 -2.13 0.84 -5.33
N VAL A 2 -1.77 1.32 -6.50
CA VAL A 2 -2.72 1.73 -7.54
C VAL A 2 -2.21 1.14 -8.85
N VAL A 3 -3.13 0.66 -9.67
CA VAL A 3 -2.86 0.25 -11.05
C VAL A 3 -3.57 1.23 -11.97
N TRP A 4 -2.79 1.97 -12.72
CA TRP A 4 -3.29 2.91 -13.71
C TRP A 4 -3.36 2.23 -15.07
N LYS A 5 -4.37 2.58 -15.87
CA LYS A 5 -4.58 2.02 -17.21
C LYS A 5 -3.35 2.16 -18.13
N LYS A 6 -2.59 3.25 -17.98
CA LYS A 6 -1.37 3.52 -18.76
C LYS A 6 -0.09 2.94 -18.15
N SER A 7 -0.17 2.28 -16.98
CA SER A 7 1.02 1.71 -16.33
C SER A 7 1.34 0.32 -16.88
N MET A 8 2.58 -0.14 -16.68
CA MET A 8 2.98 -1.52 -17.02
C MET A 8 2.36 -2.58 -16.10
N LYS A 9 1.62 -2.16 -15.06
CA LYS A 9 0.93 -3.09 -14.15
C LYS A 9 -0.38 -3.53 -14.78
N HIS A 10 -0.67 -4.81 -14.69
CA HIS A 10 -1.89 -5.38 -15.24
C HIS A 10 -3.04 -5.26 -14.23
N CYS A 11 -4.16 -4.70 -14.68
CA CYS A 11 -5.45 -4.79 -13.99
C CYS A 11 -6.12 -6.10 -14.40
N ARG A 12 -6.06 -7.11 -13.52
CA ARG A 12 -6.51 -8.47 -13.83
C ARG A 12 -8.03 -8.61 -13.78
N SER A 13 -8.73 -7.75 -13.06
CA SER A 13 -10.19 -7.64 -13.17
C SER A 13 -10.66 -7.12 -14.54
N GLY A 14 -9.78 -6.41 -15.27
CA GLY A 14 -10.14 -5.69 -16.50
C GLY A 14 -11.03 -4.47 -16.29
N GLN A 15 -11.42 -4.16 -15.05
CA GLN A 15 -12.37 -3.10 -14.73
C GLN A 15 -11.65 -1.79 -14.39
N TYR A 16 -12.08 -0.68 -15.00
CA TYR A 16 -11.50 0.64 -14.77
C TYR A 16 -12.59 1.69 -14.53
N ARG A 17 -12.32 2.64 -13.65
CA ARG A 17 -13.12 3.87 -13.51
C ARG A 17 -12.18 5.06 -13.36
N HIS A 18 -12.30 6.06 -14.22
CA HIS A 18 -11.36 7.19 -14.31
C HIS A 18 -9.90 6.73 -14.46
N ASP A 19 -9.65 5.79 -15.38
CA ASP A 19 -8.32 5.19 -15.66
C ASP A 19 -7.60 4.51 -14.48
N ILE A 20 -8.30 4.29 -13.37
CA ILE A 20 -7.81 3.53 -12.21
C ILE A 20 -8.50 2.18 -12.17
N CYS A 21 -7.71 1.11 -12.06
CA CYS A 21 -8.18 -0.26 -11.91
C CYS A 21 -9.09 -0.39 -10.68
N ILE A 22 -10.22 -1.06 -10.86
CA ILE A 22 -11.07 -1.53 -9.76
C ILE A 22 -10.66 -2.97 -9.50
N PHE A 23 -9.99 -3.21 -8.37
CA PHE A 23 -9.48 -4.53 -8.03
C PHE A 23 -10.62 -5.52 -7.78
N GLY A 24 -10.53 -6.66 -8.45
CA GLY A 24 -11.34 -7.85 -8.18
C GLY A 24 -10.49 -8.97 -7.58
N ILE A 25 -11.07 -10.16 -7.45
CA ILE A 25 -10.41 -11.30 -6.80
C ILE A 25 -9.10 -11.70 -7.51
N ALA A 26 -9.05 -11.54 -8.85
CA ALA A 26 -7.88 -11.86 -9.67
C ALA A 26 -6.67 -10.96 -9.40
N ASP A 27 -6.87 -9.76 -8.85
CA ASP A 27 -5.82 -8.80 -8.53
C ASP A 27 -5.13 -9.09 -7.20
N LEU A 28 -5.81 -9.77 -6.26
CA LEU A 28 -5.33 -9.98 -4.88
C LEU A 28 -3.90 -10.58 -4.80
N PRO A 29 -3.49 -11.57 -5.61
CA PRO A 29 -2.12 -12.10 -5.56
C PRO A 29 -1.03 -11.03 -5.77
N THR A 30 -1.29 -10.03 -6.63
CA THR A 30 -0.33 -8.93 -6.85
C THR A 30 -0.33 -7.92 -5.71
N MET A 31 -1.44 -7.81 -4.98
CA MET A 31 -1.54 -6.94 -3.82
C MET A 31 -0.78 -7.50 -2.62
N VAL A 32 -0.76 -8.82 -2.43
CA VAL A 32 -0.03 -9.49 -1.34
C VAL A 32 1.47 -9.17 -1.36
N THR A 33 2.07 -9.07 -2.54
CA THR A 33 3.51 -8.83 -2.72
C THR A 33 3.88 -7.34 -2.71
N SER A 34 2.90 -6.45 -2.76
CA SER A 34 3.12 -5.00 -2.73
C SER A 34 3.66 -4.53 -1.37
N ARG A 35 4.60 -3.57 -1.40
CA ARG A 35 5.08 -2.85 -0.20
C ARG A 35 4.20 -1.65 0.20
N ALA A 36 3.08 -1.44 -0.49
CA ALA A 36 2.15 -0.38 -0.11
C ALA A 36 1.28 -0.84 1.07
N LEU A 37 1.00 0.07 2.00
CA LEU A 37 0.12 -0.19 3.15
C LEU A 37 -1.36 -0.24 2.76
N PHE A 38 -1.75 0.56 1.77
CA PHE A 38 -3.12 0.66 1.28
C PHE A 38 -3.19 0.37 -0.21
N ALA A 39 -4.36 -0.02 -0.70
CA ALA A 39 -4.65 -0.21 -2.11
C ALA A 39 -5.86 0.63 -2.53
N ASN A 40 -5.87 1.14 -3.76
CA ASN A 40 -7.00 1.86 -4.34
C ASN A 40 -7.23 1.37 -5.80
N LYS A 41 -8.44 0.98 -6.21
CA LYS A 41 -9.72 0.95 -5.47
C LYS A 41 -10.40 -0.42 -5.54
N MET A 42 -11.23 -0.72 -4.55
CA MET A 42 -12.19 -1.82 -4.56
C MET A 42 -13.58 -1.21 -4.41
N LEU A 43 -14.57 -1.82 -5.06
CA LEU A 43 -15.94 -1.32 -5.10
C LEU A 43 -16.90 -2.49 -4.91
N PRO A 44 -17.79 -2.47 -3.89
CA PRO A 44 -18.76 -3.53 -3.64
C PRO A 44 -19.61 -3.90 -4.85
N GLU A 45 -20.01 -2.91 -5.64
CA GLU A 45 -20.84 -3.08 -6.83
C GLU A 45 -20.13 -3.80 -7.99
N TYR A 46 -18.80 -3.95 -7.94
CA TYR A 46 -18.02 -4.68 -8.94
C TYR A 46 -17.61 -6.07 -8.46
N ASP A 47 -17.07 -6.19 -7.25
CA ASP A 47 -16.63 -7.47 -6.69
C ASP A 47 -16.54 -7.38 -5.15
N TYR A 48 -17.65 -7.67 -4.46
CA TYR A 48 -17.67 -7.73 -3.01
C TYR A 48 -16.84 -8.91 -2.45
N THR A 49 -16.72 -9.99 -3.20
CA THR A 49 -15.92 -11.17 -2.80
C THR A 49 -14.45 -10.79 -2.66
N ALA A 50 -13.91 -9.97 -3.56
CA ALA A 50 -12.55 -9.44 -3.45
C ALA A 50 -12.31 -8.69 -2.13
N ILE A 51 -13.28 -7.86 -1.72
CA ILE A 51 -13.23 -7.10 -0.46
C ILE A 51 -13.25 -8.07 0.74
N GLY A 52 -14.18 -9.02 0.74
CA GLY A 52 -14.30 -10.03 1.80
C GLY A 52 -13.05 -10.89 1.95
N CYS A 53 -12.52 -11.42 0.83
CA CYS A 53 -11.28 -12.20 0.82
C CYS A 53 -10.09 -11.38 1.32
N TRP A 54 -9.95 -10.12 0.90
CA TRP A 54 -8.87 -9.26 1.36
C TRP A 54 -8.99 -8.94 2.86
N ALA A 55 -10.20 -8.65 3.36
CA ALA A 55 -10.45 -8.43 4.78
C ALA A 55 -10.11 -9.68 5.61
N HIS A 56 -10.55 -10.86 5.18
CA HIS A 56 -10.24 -12.12 5.85
C HIS A 56 -8.73 -12.42 5.86
N PHE A 57 -8.04 -12.18 4.73
CA PHE A 57 -6.59 -12.30 4.65
C PHE A 57 -5.87 -11.36 5.63
N LEU A 58 -6.30 -10.09 5.72
CA LEU A 58 -5.72 -9.13 6.68
C LEU A 58 -6.00 -9.52 8.13
N HIS A 59 -7.21 -10.02 8.44
CA HIS A 59 -7.55 -10.55 9.75
C HIS A 59 -6.59 -11.69 10.12
N ASN A 60 -6.48 -12.73 9.28
CA ASN A 60 -5.59 -13.86 9.54
C ASN A 60 -4.14 -13.43 9.70
N ARG A 61 -3.66 -12.50 8.88
CA ARG A 61 -2.29 -11.96 9.01
C ARG A 61 -2.08 -11.21 10.32
N THR A 62 -3.09 -10.48 10.79
CA THR A 62 -3.01 -9.67 12.03
C THR A 62 -3.02 -10.54 13.27
N TYR A 63 -3.84 -11.59 13.27
CA TYR A 63 -4.00 -12.50 14.42
C TYR A 63 -3.15 -13.77 14.32
N SER A 64 -2.45 -14.00 13.20
CA SER A 64 -1.39 -15.01 13.16
C SER A 64 -0.28 -14.61 14.11
N ALA A 65 0.22 -15.54 14.93
CA ALA A 65 1.40 -15.33 15.78
C ALA A 65 2.71 -15.16 14.98
N ALA A 66 2.63 -14.87 13.68
CA ALA A 66 3.75 -14.67 12.80
C ALA A 66 4.47 -13.36 13.15
N LYS A 67 5.74 -13.48 13.53
CA LYS A 67 6.59 -12.31 13.79
C LYS A 67 6.83 -11.56 12.47
N ILE A 68 6.65 -10.23 12.52
CA ILE A 68 7.02 -9.37 11.39
C ILE A 68 8.54 -9.36 11.28
N MET A 69 9.07 -9.70 10.10
CA MET A 69 10.50 -9.69 9.85
C MET A 69 11.10 -8.29 10.08
N PRO A 70 12.22 -8.17 10.82
CA PRO A 70 12.86 -6.87 11.09
C PRO A 70 13.20 -6.08 9.82
N THR A 71 13.60 -6.76 8.75
CA THR A 71 13.88 -6.16 7.43
C THR A 71 12.67 -5.41 6.86
N LYS A 72 11.46 -5.94 7.06
CA LYS A 72 10.21 -5.32 6.62
C LYS A 72 9.88 -4.10 7.46
N LEU A 73 10.12 -4.14 8.76
CA LEU A 73 9.95 -2.97 9.65
C LEU A 73 10.94 -1.87 9.29
N ASN A 74 12.20 -2.22 9.04
CA ASN A 74 13.24 -1.27 8.64
C ASN A 74 12.88 -0.51 7.35
N TYR A 75 12.30 -1.20 6.38
CA TYR A 75 11.81 -0.56 5.14
C TYR A 75 10.80 0.56 5.43
N TYR A 76 9.83 0.34 6.33
CA TYR A 76 8.82 1.34 6.67
C TYR A 76 9.36 2.44 7.59
N ALA A 77 10.24 2.10 8.53
CA ALA A 77 10.86 3.05 9.46
C ALA A 77 11.69 4.12 8.72
N ASN A 78 12.29 3.76 7.59
CA ASN A 78 13.14 4.66 6.80
C ASN A 78 12.39 5.47 5.74
N ARG A 79 11.05 5.40 5.67
CA ARG A 79 10.27 6.21 4.71
C ARG A 79 10.37 7.68 5.05
N LEU A 80 10.47 8.55 4.02
CA LEU A 80 10.58 9.99 4.19
C LEU A 80 9.55 10.59 5.17
N PRO A 81 8.25 10.25 5.10
CA PRO A 81 7.27 10.80 6.06
C PRO A 81 7.53 10.37 7.50
N VAL A 82 8.06 9.16 7.71
CA VAL A 82 8.38 8.64 9.05
C VAL A 82 9.62 9.35 9.59
N ARG A 83 10.69 9.46 8.80
CA ARG A 83 11.91 10.19 9.17
C ARG A 83 11.61 11.66 9.48
N PHE A 84 10.78 12.30 8.66
CA PHE A 84 10.34 13.67 8.91
C PHE A 84 9.53 13.76 10.21
N HIS A 85 8.56 12.87 10.41
CA HIS A 85 7.70 12.91 11.59
C HIS A 85 8.46 12.67 12.90
N ASN A 86 9.42 11.74 12.91
CA ASN A 86 10.21 11.38 14.09
C ASN A 86 11.03 12.56 14.63
N GLU A 87 11.53 13.41 13.75
CA GLU A 87 12.34 14.59 14.09
C GLU A 87 11.60 15.90 13.77
N ARG A 88 10.25 15.88 13.77
CA ARG A 88 9.43 17.02 13.31
C ARG A 88 9.77 18.35 13.96
N GLU A 89 10.11 18.35 15.26
CA GLU A 89 10.41 19.59 15.99
C GLU A 89 11.76 20.19 15.53
N ARG A 90 12.73 19.34 15.18
CA ARG A 90 14.00 19.77 14.56
C ARG A 90 13.76 20.40 13.19
N TRP A 91 12.93 19.78 12.35
CA TRP A 91 12.67 20.26 10.99
C TRP A 91 11.80 21.52 10.95
N LYS A 92 10.95 21.75 11.95
CA LYS A 92 10.23 23.03 12.09
C LYS A 92 11.19 24.21 12.23
N LEU A 93 12.32 24.04 12.91
CA LEU A 93 13.32 25.09 13.12
C LEU A 93 14.16 25.34 11.86
N ASN A 94 14.40 24.31 11.05
CA ASN A 94 15.14 24.44 9.79
C ASN A 94 14.65 23.39 8.77
N LEU A 95 13.62 23.76 8.00
CA LEU A 95 13.00 22.86 7.03
C LEU A 95 13.95 22.52 5.87
N SER A 96 14.78 23.47 5.45
CA SER A 96 15.77 23.28 4.38
C SER A 96 16.86 22.25 4.71
N ALA A 97 17.11 21.97 6.01
CA ALA A 97 18.05 20.95 6.42
C ALA A 97 17.51 19.51 6.21
N PHE A 98 16.20 19.34 6.01
CA PHE A 98 15.64 18.02 5.75
C PHE A 98 15.90 17.61 4.30
N ASN A 99 16.62 16.50 4.13
CA ASN A 99 16.88 15.94 2.81
C ASN A 99 15.63 15.24 2.26
N CYS A 100 14.91 15.92 1.36
CA CYS A 100 13.77 15.39 0.62
C CYS A 100 14.15 14.46 -0.54
N SER A 101 15.45 14.33 -0.86
CA SER A 101 15.92 13.40 -1.90
C SER A 101 15.49 11.99 -1.50
N CYS A 102 14.69 11.37 -2.36
CA CYS A 102 14.09 10.08 -2.05
C CYS A 102 15.06 8.94 -2.31
N CYS A 103 14.89 7.94 -1.46
CA CYS A 103 15.28 6.55 -1.59
C CYS A 103 14.47 5.77 -2.63
#